data_AF-A0A1J8QKC1-F1
#
_entry.id   AF-A0A1J8QKC1-F1
#
_cell.length_a   1.000
_cell.length_b   1.000
_cell.length_c   1.000
_cell.angle_alpha   90.00
_cell.angle_beta   90.00
_cell.angle_gamma   90.00
#
_symmetry.space_group_name_H-M   'P 1'
#
loop_
_entity.id
_entity.type
_entity.pdbx_description
1 polymer ?
#
loop_
_entity_poly.entity_id
_entity_poly.type
_entity_poly.pdbx_seq_one_letter_code
_entity_poly.pdbx_strand_id
1 'polypeptide(L)'
;MSTHAFQMLLCNTPTAPKFDSTPRDLVRYFEDVSELLNAANITDEGKRIKAALRYIHRDDAEMWETLDEATVPSPNYENFVKAVKP
;
A
#
# COMPACT_ATOMS: atom_id res chain seq x y z
N MET A 1 28.63 -15.88 -0.66
CA MET A 1 27.98 -14.81 0.12
C MET A 1 27.41 -13.83 -0.89
N SER A 2 26.15 -13.96 -1.28
CA SER A 2 25.54 -13.07 -2.27
C SER A 2 24.79 -11.96 -1.57
N THR A 3 25.31 -10.74 -1.72
CA THR A 3 24.74 -9.49 -1.25
C THR A 3 23.41 -9.25 -1.99
N HIS A 4 22.28 -9.52 -1.33
CA HIS A 4 20.97 -9.09 -1.81
C HIS A 4 20.85 -7.59 -1.54
N ALA A 5 21.32 -6.78 -2.49
CA ALA A 5 20.95 -5.38 -2.54
C ALA A 5 19.46 -5.29 -2.87
N PHE A 6 18.63 -5.05 -1.85
CA PHE A 6 17.22 -4.76 -2.01
C PHE A 6 17.09 -3.39 -2.70
N GLN A 7 17.05 -3.40 -4.03
CA GLN A 7 16.73 -2.21 -4.80
C GLN A 7 15.25 -1.87 -4.55
N MET A 8 14.99 -0.71 -3.95
CA MET A 8 13.64 -0.13 -3.91
C MET A 8 13.08 -0.12 -5.33
N LEU A 9 12.02 -0.88 -5.56
CA LEU A 9 11.36 -1.00 -6.85
C LEU A 9 10.67 0.34 -7.16
N LEU A 10 11.22 1.11 -8.11
CA LEU A 10 10.56 2.26 -8.70
C LEU A 10 9.19 1.83 -9.26
N CYS A 11 8.21 2.74 -9.21
CA CYS A 11 6.81 2.60 -9.67
C CYS A 11 6.62 2.13 -11.13
N ASN A 12 7.69 1.85 -11.87
CA ASN A 12 7.69 1.52 -13.29
C ASN A 12 8.34 0.14 -13.57
N THR A 13 8.55 -0.68 -12.54
CA THR A 13 9.08 -2.04 -12.70
C THR A 13 7.95 -3.04 -12.96
N PRO A 14 8.16 -4.12 -13.75
CA PRO A 14 7.15 -5.14 -14.01
C PRO A 14 6.64 -5.87 -12.76
N THR A 15 7.41 -5.79 -11.67
CA THR A 15 7.16 -6.40 -10.37
C THR A 15 6.58 -5.41 -9.35
N ALA A 16 6.34 -4.16 -9.74
CA ALA A 16 5.62 -3.23 -8.87
C ALA A 16 4.16 -3.69 -8.73
N PRO A 17 3.59 -3.66 -7.51
CA PRO A 17 2.18 -3.97 -7.32
C PRO A 17 1.33 -3.06 -8.21
N LYS A 18 0.43 -3.64 -8.99
CA LYS A 18 -0.52 -2.90 -9.83
C LYS A 18 -1.94 -3.25 -9.41
N PHE A 19 -2.79 -2.24 -9.33
CA PHE A 19 -4.21 -2.42 -9.09
C PHE A 19 -4.96 -2.34 -10.42
N ASP A 20 -5.57 -3.44 -10.85
CA ASP A 20 -6.43 -3.55 -12.04
C ASP A 20 -7.90 -3.72 -11.62
N SER A 21 -8.44 -2.81 -10.81
CA SER A 21 -9.87 -2.60 -10.52
C SER A 21 -10.75 -3.80 -10.13
N THR A 22 -10.23 -5.03 -9.98
CA THR A 22 -10.98 -6.20 -9.54
C THR A 22 -10.81 -6.43 -8.03
N PRO A 23 -11.85 -6.91 -7.32
CA PRO A 23 -11.77 -7.16 -5.87
C PRO A 23 -10.69 -8.16 -5.46
N ARG A 24 -10.34 -9.11 -6.35
CA ARG A 24 -9.25 -10.06 -6.12
C ARG A 24 -7.87 -9.38 -6.18
N ASP A 25 -7.73 -8.38 -7.03
CA ASP A 25 -6.47 -7.63 -7.17
C ASP A 25 -6.27 -6.67 -5.99
N LEU A 26 -7.36 -6.19 -5.36
CA LEU A 26 -7.29 -5.37 -4.15
C LEU A 26 -6.69 -6.14 -2.96
N VAL A 27 -7.11 -7.39 -2.75
CA VAL A 27 -6.59 -8.23 -1.66
C VAL A 27 -5.10 -8.48 -1.86
N ARG A 28 -4.70 -8.92 -3.05
CA ARG A 28 -3.29 -9.18 -3.40
C ARG A 28 -2.43 -7.92 -3.31
N TYR A 29 -2.95 -6.79 -3.79
CA TYR A 29 -2.27 -5.52 -3.69
C TYR A 29 -1.91 -5.16 -2.23
N PHE A 30 -2.85 -5.31 -1.30
CA PHE A 30 -2.57 -5.04 0.12
C PHE A 30 -1.64 -6.06 0.77
N GLU A 31 -1.66 -7.32 0.33
CA GLU A 31 -0.70 -8.34 0.73
C GLU A 31 0.72 -7.96 0.28
N ASP A 32 0.90 -7.63 -1.00
CA ASP A 32 2.19 -7.22 -1.58
C ASP A 32 2.74 -5.95 -0.90
N VAL A 33 1.89 -4.95 -0.67
CA VAL A 33 2.26 -3.72 0.04
C VAL A 33 2.66 -4.03 1.48
N SER A 34 1.94 -4.93 2.17
CA SER A 34 2.28 -5.32 3.53
C SER A 34 3.63 -6.02 3.61
N GLU A 35 3.93 -6.92 2.67
CA GLU A 35 5.24 -7.58 2.57
C GLU A 35 6.37 -6.56 2.32
N LEU A 36 6.16 -5.62 1.39
CA LEU A 36 7.12 -4.55 1.10
C LEU A 36 7.39 -3.65 2.32
N LEU A 37 6.34 -3.27 3.05
CA LEU A 37 6.44 -2.45 4.25
C LEU A 37 7.18 -3.19 5.38
N ASN A 38 6.89 -4.49 5.53
CA ASN A 38 7.56 -5.33 6.52
C ASN A 38 9.03 -5.52 6.16
N ALA A 39 9.36 -5.75 4.89
CA ALA A 39 10.75 -5.82 4.41
C ALA A 39 11.52 -4.51 4.60
N ALA A 40 10.83 -3.37 4.48
CA ALA A 40 11.39 -2.04 4.74
C ALA A 40 11.40 -1.66 6.24
N ASN A 41 10.92 -2.54 7.12
CA ASN A 41 10.81 -2.33 8.57
C ASN A 41 9.99 -1.07 8.93
N ILE A 42 8.95 -0.77 8.16
CA ILE A 42 8.04 0.36 8.37
C ILE A 42 6.91 -0.08 9.30
N THR A 43 7.01 0.37 10.55
CA THR A 43 6.01 0.10 11.62
C THR A 43 5.08 1.29 11.90
N ASP A 44 5.32 2.43 11.26
CA ASP A 44 4.49 3.63 11.42
C ASP A 44 3.24 3.53 10.54
N GLU A 45 2.08 3.39 11.17
CA GLU A 45 0.79 3.20 10.49
C GLU A 45 0.48 4.28 9.45
N GLY A 46 0.79 5.55 9.75
CA GLY A 46 0.58 6.66 8.81
C GLY A 46 1.47 6.55 7.56
N LYS A 47 2.73 6.12 7.71
CA LYS A 47 3.62 5.83 6.59
C LYS A 47 3.15 4.63 5.79
N ARG A 48 2.56 3.61 6.43
CA ARG A 48 1.99 2.44 5.75
C ARG A 48 0.83 2.83 4.85
N ILE A 49 -0.10 3.66 5.34
CA ILE A 49 -1.23 4.19 4.55
C ILE A 49 -0.72 5.03 3.38
N LYS A 50 0.20 5.96 3.62
CA LYS A 50 0.79 6.80 2.55
C LYS A 50 1.52 5.97 1.49
N ALA A 51 2.21 4.91 1.91
CA ALA A 51 2.89 4.02 0.98
C ALA A 51 1.87 3.26 0.11
N ALA A 52 0.75 2.80 0.68
CA ALA A 52 -0.32 2.18 -0.10
C ALA A 52 -0.85 3.16 -1.16
N LEU A 53 -1.30 4.35 -0.75
CA LEU A 53 -1.82 5.37 -1.68
C LEU A 53 -0.85 5.72 -2.83
N ARG A 54 0.46 5.54 -2.63
CA ARG A 54 1.49 5.82 -3.63
C ARG A 54 1.61 4.77 -4.75
N TYR A 55 1.17 3.54 -4.53
CA TYR A 55 1.31 2.45 -5.51
C TYR A 55 0.05 2.21 -6.36
N ILE A 56 -1.07 2.85 -6.03
CA ILE A 56 -2.32 2.75 -6.79
C ILE A 56 -2.45 3.87 -7.83
N HIS A 57 -3.46 3.77 -8.70
CA HIS A 57 -3.78 4.83 -9.64
C HIS A 57 -4.22 6.10 -8.89
N ARG A 58 -3.93 7.26 -9.48
CA ARG A 58 -4.21 8.57 -8.84
C ARG A 58 -5.69 8.73 -8.49
N ASP A 59 -6.59 8.29 -9.36
CA ASP A 59 -8.03 8.43 -9.15
C ASP A 59 -8.52 7.56 -7.97
N ASP A 60 -7.96 6.35 -7.81
CA ASP A 60 -8.25 5.48 -6.66
C ASP A 60 -7.65 6.05 -5.37
N ALA A 61 -6.45 6.64 -5.45
CA ALA A 61 -5.82 7.31 -4.32
C ALA A 61 -6.65 8.50 -3.82
N GLU A 62 -7.14 9.33 -4.74
CA GLU A 62 -8.00 10.47 -4.39
C GLU A 62 -9.29 9.98 -3.70
N MET A 63 -9.87 8.87 -4.16
CA MET A 63 -11.03 8.26 -3.50
C MET A 63 -10.69 7.79 -2.08
N TRP A 64 -9.57 7.09 -1.89
CA TRP A 64 -9.20 6.53 -0.58
C TRP A 64 -8.66 7.58 0.41
N GLU A 65 -8.13 8.71 -0.08
CA GLU A 65 -7.74 9.85 0.76
C GLU A 65 -8.95 10.51 1.44
N THR A 66 -10.16 10.36 0.90
CA THR A 66 -11.38 10.86 1.54
C THR A 66 -11.89 10.00 2.69
N LEU A 67 -11.31 8.80 2.89
CA LEU A 67 -11.69 7.93 4.01
C LEU A 67 -11.23 8.54 5.33
N ASP A 68 -12.08 8.46 6.35
CA ASP A 68 -11.76 8.93 7.70
C ASP A 68 -10.49 8.24 8.21
N GLU A 69 -10.32 6.96 7.90
CA GLU A 69 -9.16 6.14 8.26
C GLU A 69 -7.84 6.65 7.67
N ALA A 70 -7.88 7.41 6.56
CA ALA A 70 -6.71 8.04 5.95
C ALA A 70 -6.36 9.40 6.57
N THR A 71 -7.32 10.07 7.23
CA THR A 71 -7.18 11.44 7.74
C THR A 71 -7.17 11.54 9.28
N VAL A 72 -7.51 10.46 9.97
CA VAL A 72 -7.54 10.42 11.45
C VAL A 72 -6.17 10.75 12.08
N PRO A 73 -6.16 11.42 13.24
CA PRO A 73 -4.92 11.76 13.97
C PRO A 73 -4.11 10.53 14.43
N SER A 74 -4.76 9.37 14.55
CA SER A 74 -4.14 8.11 14.93
C SER A 74 -4.48 7.05 13.87
N PRO A 75 -3.75 7.07 12.73
CA PRO A 75 -4.00 6.16 11.63
C PRO A 75 -3.77 4.72 12.05
N ASN A 76 -4.60 3.83 11.52
CA ASN A 76 -4.47 2.39 11.67
C ASN A 76 -4.61 1.76 10.28
N TYR A 77 -3.55 1.10 9.84
CA TYR A 77 -3.46 0.53 8.49
C TYR A 77 -4.48 -0.59 8.29
N GLU A 78 -4.74 -1.43 9.30
CA GLU A 78 -5.73 -2.50 9.18
C GLU A 78 -7.16 -1.96 9.03
N ASN A 79 -7.51 -0.90 9.77
CA ASN A 79 -8.81 -0.25 9.64
C ASN A 79 -8.97 0.39 8.26
N PHE A 80 -7.92 1.04 7.75
CA PHE A 80 -7.90 1.56 6.38
C PHE A 80 -8.11 0.43 5.35
N VAL A 81 -7.39 -0.68 5.47
CA VAL A 81 -7.55 -1.85 4.56
C VAL A 81 -8.97 -2.40 4.63
N LYS A 82 -9.61 -2.42 5.80
CA LYS A 82 -11.02 -2.84 5.97
C LYS A 82 -12.02 -1.84 5.40
N ALA A 83 -11.75 -0.55 5.49
CA ALA A 83 -12.61 0.48 4.88
C ALA A 83 -12.56 0.43 3.35
N VAL A 84 -11.41 0.05 2.78
CA VAL A 84 -11.21 -0.07 1.33
C VAL A 84 -11.73 -1.41 0.79
N LYS A 85 -11.65 -2.50 1.55
CA LYS A 85 -12.19 -3.83 1.16
C LYS A 85 -13.69 -3.89 1.52
N PRO A 86 -14.62 -3.92 0.54
CA PRO A 86 -16.06 -4.04 0.82
C PRO A 86 -16.44 -5.40 1.44
#